data_AF-S6J9F9-F1
#
_entry.id   AF-S6J9F9-F1
#
_cell.length_a   1.000
_cell.length_b   1.000
_cell.length_c   1.000
_cell.angle_alpha   90.00
_cell.angle_beta   90.00
_cell.angle_gamma   90.00
#
_symmetry.space_group_name_H-M   'P 1'
#
loop_
_entity.id
_entity.type
_entity.pdbx_description
1 polymer ?
#
loop_
_entity_poly.entity_id
_entity_poly.type
_entity_poly.pdbx_seq_one_letter_code
_entity_poly.pdbx_strand_id
1 'polypeptide(L)'
;MFGDYLETSCGCVIGGAGPAGMGLLFNALKSGTLPDLAKDGLIIVDASAAPGTGRLGEYRITANSVGDVILECLRDPALRDVFAPLEHSPAYWRIRRQAQHAPQLSDIGELLAEASRLVLDFIVEHYGARLWRSTTITEVVRDNDEFFVWVQAQGRTRRIRCRTLVLNLGGRQDPQHLVKGLAQQGLRVPPTATIKSADELLRMNAVQLRETFAPALACSGRITVVGGSHSAFSMLENLADALEFAGLQELTLIHRSAIRLFYESAEQAEAAGYRFDPVQDICPVSGRVNRSGGLRYRALDVGRAVIEHARVGKTGVRAQAFQTQGGAPGDYQAAAQALLESHTVVQCTGYQPNLPPMSYSDGTPITLREVKGGVDSDAAGCPMDTSGLRLHGLHLFGLGSGLGIDPRLGSEPSFDGRIYGVWQFHNDASRAVIESVIARLQQTTPELAAPSRSLAERLEEGLPFLFPALSSANS
;
A
#
# COMPACT_ATOMS: atom_id res chain seq x y z
N MET A 1 23.09 0.10 -26.63
CA MET A 1 24.22 0.20 -25.67
C MET A 1 24.11 -1.03 -24.75
N PHE A 2 24.64 -2.17 -25.19
CA PHE A 2 24.51 -3.44 -24.48
C PHE A 2 25.66 -3.54 -23.47
N GLY A 3 25.41 -3.10 -22.24
CA GLY A 3 26.23 -3.54 -21.11
C GLY A 3 25.90 -5.00 -20.82
N ASP A 4 26.91 -5.80 -20.48
CA ASP A 4 26.75 -7.18 -20.00
C ASP A 4 26.06 -7.17 -18.63
N TYR A 5 24.75 -6.95 -18.61
CA TYR A 5 23.95 -7.15 -17.43
C TYR A 5 23.70 -8.65 -17.30
N LEU A 6 23.99 -9.23 -16.13
CA LEU A 6 23.59 -10.60 -15.81
C LEU A 6 22.06 -10.67 -15.85
N GLU A 7 21.52 -11.26 -16.92
CA GLU A 7 20.11 -11.53 -17.07
C GLU A 7 19.72 -12.82 -16.34
N THR A 8 18.61 -12.76 -15.62
CA THR A 8 17.98 -13.92 -14.99
C THR A 8 16.57 -14.06 -15.50
N SER A 9 16.16 -15.26 -15.89
CA SER A 9 14.77 -15.55 -16.28
C SER A 9 14.02 -16.30 -15.17
N CYS A 10 12.72 -16.03 -15.04
CA CYS A 10 11.79 -16.76 -14.18
C CYS A 10 10.35 -16.55 -14.62
N GLY A 11 9.42 -17.39 -14.16
CA GLY A 11 8.00 -17.22 -14.44
C GLY A 11 7.41 -15.99 -13.74
N CYS A 12 7.70 -15.83 -12.45
CA CYS A 12 7.08 -14.82 -11.60
C CYS A 12 8.11 -14.03 -10.79
N VAL A 13 7.92 -12.71 -10.74
CA VAL A 13 8.60 -11.80 -9.81
C VAL A 13 7.58 -11.18 -8.87
N ILE A 14 7.88 -11.21 -7.57
CA ILE A 14 7.14 -10.46 -6.54
C ILE A 14 8.06 -9.36 -6.01
N GLY A 15 7.75 -8.11 -6.34
CA GLY A 15 8.44 -6.93 -5.83
C GLY A 15 7.74 -6.35 -4.61
N GLY A 16 8.44 -6.30 -3.48
CA GLY A 16 7.91 -5.83 -2.20
C GLY A 16 7.27 -6.95 -1.40
N ALA A 17 7.98 -7.42 -0.39
CA ALA A 17 7.55 -8.39 0.60
C ALA A 17 7.21 -7.68 1.93
N GLY A 18 6.48 -6.57 1.86
CA GLY A 18 5.78 -5.98 3.01
C GLY A 18 4.45 -6.70 3.30
N PRO A 19 3.56 -6.14 4.14
CA PRO A 19 2.33 -6.84 4.54
C PRO A 19 1.42 -7.27 3.38
N ALA A 20 1.37 -6.52 2.28
CA ALA A 20 0.59 -6.92 1.11
C ALA A 20 1.24 -8.09 0.35
N GLY A 21 2.53 -8.00 0.02
CA GLY A 21 3.26 -9.07 -0.67
C GLY A 21 3.35 -10.35 0.16
N MET A 22 3.60 -10.21 1.47
CA MET A 22 3.54 -11.34 2.41
C MET A 22 2.14 -11.92 2.52
N GLY A 23 1.09 -11.09 2.46
CA GLY A 23 -0.29 -11.58 2.39
C GLY A 23 -0.53 -12.54 1.22
N LEU A 24 -0.01 -12.21 0.04
CA LEU A 24 -0.07 -13.11 -1.12
C LEU A 24 0.72 -14.41 -0.89
N LEU A 25 1.92 -14.34 -0.33
CA LEU A 25 2.73 -15.53 -0.05
C LEU A 25 2.09 -16.44 1.03
N PHE A 26 1.52 -15.84 2.07
CA PHE A 26 0.79 -16.57 3.12
C PHE A 26 -0.41 -17.28 2.51
N ASN A 27 -1.19 -16.58 1.69
CA ASN A 27 -2.35 -17.18 1.04
C ASN A 27 -1.95 -18.28 0.03
N ALA A 28 -0.87 -18.09 -0.72
CA ALA A 28 -0.36 -19.12 -1.63
C ALA A 28 0.04 -20.40 -0.90
N LEU A 29 0.65 -20.29 0.29
CA LEU A 29 0.93 -21.44 1.15
C LEU A 29 -0.35 -22.08 1.70
N LYS A 30 -1.26 -21.29 2.28
CA LYS A 30 -2.53 -21.78 2.86
C LYS A 30 -3.37 -22.55 1.84
N SER A 31 -3.41 -22.04 0.61
CA SER A 31 -4.18 -22.63 -0.49
C SER A 31 -3.47 -23.77 -1.21
N GLY A 32 -2.21 -24.06 -0.86
CA GLY A 32 -1.41 -25.11 -1.51
C GLY A 32 -1.00 -24.77 -2.96
N THR A 33 -1.08 -23.50 -3.36
CA THR A 33 -0.83 -23.04 -4.74
C THR A 33 0.61 -22.58 -4.98
N LEU A 34 1.44 -22.54 -3.94
CA LEU A 34 2.83 -22.14 -4.04
C LEU A 34 3.69 -23.00 -5.02
N PRO A 35 3.52 -24.34 -5.14
CA PRO A 35 4.21 -25.12 -6.16
C PRO A 35 3.97 -24.59 -7.58
N ASP A 36 2.72 -24.25 -7.91
CA ASP A 36 2.36 -23.74 -9.23
C ASP A 36 2.94 -22.34 -9.48
N LEU A 37 2.95 -21.50 -8.43
CA LEU A 37 3.55 -20.17 -8.49
C LEU A 37 5.08 -20.22 -8.69
N ALA A 38 5.74 -21.22 -8.10
CA ALA A 38 7.20 -21.38 -8.14
C ALA A 38 7.70 -22.27 -9.30
N LYS A 39 6.81 -22.96 -10.01
CA LYS A 39 7.12 -23.98 -11.03
C LYS A 39 8.16 -23.52 -12.06
N ASP A 40 7.95 -22.33 -12.63
CA ASP A 40 8.83 -21.76 -13.67
C ASP A 40 9.87 -20.79 -13.08
N GLY A 41 10.11 -20.87 -11.77
CA GLY A 41 10.95 -19.98 -11.00
C GLY A 41 10.18 -18.80 -10.41
N LEU A 42 10.37 -18.60 -9.11
CA LEU A 42 9.87 -17.46 -8.34
C LEU A 42 11.04 -16.64 -7.79
N ILE A 43 11.04 -15.33 -8.05
CA ILE A 43 11.97 -14.39 -7.41
C ILE A 43 11.18 -13.38 -6.59
N ILE A 44 11.53 -13.27 -5.31
CA ILE A 44 11.00 -12.27 -4.39
C ILE A 44 12.07 -11.19 -4.22
N VAL A 45 11.75 -9.95 -4.55
CA VAL A 45 12.65 -8.80 -4.48
C VAL A 45 12.14 -7.83 -3.43
N ASP A 46 12.98 -7.47 -2.46
CA ASP A 46 12.62 -6.47 -1.45
C ASP A 46 13.80 -5.52 -1.17
N ALA A 47 13.48 -4.23 -1.03
CA ALA A 47 14.47 -3.19 -0.78
C ALA A 47 15.03 -3.24 0.65
N SER A 48 14.31 -3.85 1.59
CA SER A 48 14.74 -4.04 2.98
C SER A 48 15.71 -5.21 3.11
N ALA A 49 16.60 -5.12 4.10
CA ALA A 49 17.39 -6.26 4.56
C ALA A 49 16.55 -7.28 5.35
N ALA A 50 15.43 -6.85 5.91
CA ALA A 50 14.48 -7.69 6.67
C ALA A 50 13.06 -7.44 6.13
N PRO A 51 12.63 -8.18 5.10
CA PRO A 51 11.28 -8.06 4.56
C PRO A 51 10.21 -8.53 5.56
N GLY A 52 8.97 -8.07 5.38
CA GLY A 52 7.80 -8.56 6.11
C GLY A 52 6.90 -7.44 6.62
N THR A 53 7.46 -6.55 7.44
CA THR A 53 6.69 -5.54 8.17
C THR A 53 6.38 -4.28 7.34
N GLY A 54 7.16 -4.03 6.28
CA GLY A 54 7.10 -2.75 5.56
C GLY A 54 7.36 -1.59 6.51
N ARG A 55 6.47 -0.59 6.54
CA ARG A 55 6.51 0.51 7.51
C ARG A 55 5.47 0.39 8.62
N LEU A 56 4.70 -0.71 8.68
CA LEU A 56 3.55 -0.82 9.56
C LEU A 56 3.93 -0.62 11.04
N GLY A 57 5.03 -1.22 11.46
CA GLY A 57 5.54 -1.12 12.83
C GLY A 57 6.06 0.26 13.23
N GLU A 58 6.27 1.18 12.28
CA GLU A 58 6.79 2.52 12.57
C GLU A 58 5.69 3.49 13.01
N TYR A 59 4.43 3.22 12.68
CA TYR A 59 3.32 4.11 13.01
C TYR A 59 2.98 4.04 14.51
N ARG A 60 2.86 5.22 15.13
CA ARG A 60 2.59 5.38 16.57
C ARG A 60 1.11 5.54 16.84
N ILE A 61 0.31 4.62 16.31
CA ILE A 61 -1.15 4.57 16.48
C ILE A 61 -1.62 3.13 16.66
N THR A 62 -2.85 2.97 17.14
CA THR A 62 -3.50 1.67 17.22
C THR A 62 -4.02 1.19 15.87
N ALA A 63 -4.15 -0.12 15.70
CA ALA A 63 -4.79 -0.73 14.55
C ALA A 63 -6.26 -0.34 14.41
N ASN A 64 -6.78 -0.51 13.20
CA ASN A 64 -8.21 -0.46 12.91
C ASN A 64 -8.85 -1.86 12.92
N SER A 65 -8.26 -2.81 13.65
CA SER A 65 -8.76 -4.18 13.85
C SER A 65 -8.36 -4.66 15.24
N VAL A 66 -9.18 -5.53 15.84
CA VAL A 66 -8.82 -6.17 17.11
C VAL A 66 -7.68 -7.18 16.94
N GLY A 67 -6.96 -7.43 18.03
CA GLY A 67 -5.84 -8.38 18.04
C GLY A 67 -6.21 -9.77 17.55
N ASP A 68 -7.39 -10.29 17.86
CA ASP A 68 -7.80 -11.64 17.46
C ASP A 68 -7.92 -11.78 15.92
N VAL A 69 -8.39 -10.74 15.24
CA VAL A 69 -8.43 -10.67 13.77
C VAL A 69 -7.01 -10.70 13.21
N ILE A 70 -6.06 -9.97 13.81
CA ILE A 70 -4.66 -10.02 13.38
C ILE A 70 -4.07 -11.43 13.56
N LEU A 71 -4.36 -12.08 14.69
CA LEU A 71 -3.86 -13.42 15.01
C LEU A 71 -4.51 -14.53 14.20
N GLU A 72 -5.73 -14.35 13.69
CA GLU A 72 -6.44 -15.33 12.86
C GLU A 72 -5.57 -15.81 11.68
N CYS A 73 -4.89 -14.88 11.00
CA CYS A 73 -4.04 -15.20 9.86
C CYS A 73 -2.88 -16.15 10.21
N LEU A 74 -2.41 -16.12 11.46
CA LEU A 74 -1.30 -16.90 11.97
C LEU A 74 -1.74 -18.21 12.63
N ARG A 75 -3.05 -18.38 12.84
CA ARG A 75 -3.66 -19.58 13.44
C ARG A 75 -4.22 -20.55 12.40
N ASP A 76 -4.02 -20.24 11.11
CA ASP A 76 -4.46 -21.12 10.03
C ASP A 76 -3.81 -22.51 10.15
N PRO A 77 -4.61 -23.60 10.18
CA PRO A 77 -4.08 -24.95 10.32
C PRO A 77 -3.03 -25.32 9.27
N ALA A 78 -3.15 -24.78 8.04
CA ALA A 78 -2.21 -25.06 6.95
C ALA A 78 -0.81 -24.45 7.20
N LEU A 79 -0.70 -23.46 8.09
CA LEU A 79 0.56 -22.79 8.44
C LEU A 79 1.07 -23.16 9.82
N ARG A 80 0.44 -24.14 10.50
CA ARG A 80 0.73 -24.50 11.88
C ARG A 80 2.22 -24.82 12.10
N ASP A 81 2.80 -25.63 11.22
CA ASP A 81 4.20 -26.06 11.38
C ASP A 81 5.19 -24.91 11.10
N VAL A 82 4.86 -24.06 10.14
CA VAL A 82 5.66 -22.85 9.82
C VAL A 82 5.65 -21.87 10.99
N PHE A 83 4.51 -21.71 11.66
CA PHE A 83 4.33 -20.74 12.75
C PHE A 83 4.48 -21.31 14.14
N ALA A 84 4.78 -22.60 14.31
CA ALA A 84 5.05 -23.18 15.62
C ALA A 84 6.04 -22.36 16.46
N PRO A 85 7.15 -21.80 15.90
CA PRO A 85 8.08 -20.96 16.67
C PRO A 85 7.48 -19.67 17.26
N LEU A 86 6.34 -19.18 16.74
CA LEU A 86 5.68 -17.97 17.26
C LEU A 86 5.11 -18.16 18.67
N GLU A 87 4.98 -19.40 19.16
CA GLU A 87 4.57 -19.65 20.55
C GLU A 87 5.56 -19.10 21.59
N HIS A 88 6.79 -18.83 21.17
CA HIS A 88 7.82 -18.21 22.00
C HIS A 88 7.95 -16.70 21.76
N SER A 89 7.16 -16.13 20.84
CA SER A 89 7.20 -14.71 20.50
C SER A 89 6.57 -13.83 21.59
N PRO A 90 7.33 -12.87 22.17
CA PRO A 90 6.75 -11.89 23.09
C PRO A 90 5.66 -11.05 22.42
N ALA A 91 5.84 -10.66 21.16
CA ALA A 91 4.87 -9.87 20.40
C ALA A 91 3.53 -10.60 20.26
N TYR A 92 3.57 -11.89 19.92
CA TYR A 92 2.37 -12.74 19.85
C TYR A 92 1.59 -12.71 21.18
N TRP A 93 2.27 -12.89 22.31
CA TRP A 93 1.62 -12.91 23.62
C TRP A 93 1.17 -11.52 24.12
N ARG A 94 1.81 -10.42 23.69
CA ARG A 94 1.29 -9.06 23.95
C ARG A 94 -0.05 -8.86 23.25
N ILE A 95 -0.14 -9.20 21.96
CA ILE A 95 -1.38 -9.08 21.19
C ILE A 95 -2.45 -10.04 21.70
N ARG A 96 -2.10 -11.30 21.99
CA ARG A 96 -3.05 -12.31 22.47
C ARG A 96 -3.68 -11.95 23.82
N ARG A 97 -2.92 -11.34 24.74
CA ARG A 97 -3.45 -10.87 26.03
C ARG A 97 -4.46 -9.74 25.90
N GLN A 98 -4.47 -9.04 24.76
CA GLN A 98 -5.38 -7.94 24.47
C GLN A 98 -6.22 -8.25 23.21
N ALA A 99 -6.54 -9.52 22.96
CA ALA A 99 -7.13 -9.98 21.70
C ALA A 99 -8.44 -9.25 21.29
N GLN A 100 -9.21 -8.75 22.26
CA GLN A 100 -10.46 -8.02 22.03
C GLN A 100 -10.28 -6.50 21.87
N HIS A 101 -9.05 -6.00 21.93
CA HIS A 101 -8.72 -4.58 21.76
C HIS A 101 -7.87 -4.38 20.51
N ALA A 102 -7.83 -3.15 20.01
CA ALA A 102 -6.94 -2.77 18.92
C ALA A 102 -5.50 -2.61 19.46
N PRO A 103 -4.55 -3.48 19.05
CA PRO A 103 -3.16 -3.37 19.50
C PRO A 103 -2.45 -2.17 18.84
N GLN A 104 -1.29 -1.80 19.37
CA GLN A 104 -0.41 -0.83 18.71
C GLN A 104 0.13 -1.41 17.41
N LEU A 105 0.24 -0.58 16.37
CA LEU A 105 0.80 -1.04 15.09
C LEU A 105 2.26 -1.49 15.21
N SER A 106 3.01 -0.95 16.18
CA SER A 106 4.37 -1.41 16.51
C SER A 106 4.41 -2.87 16.96
N ASP A 107 3.45 -3.32 17.79
CA ASP A 107 3.37 -4.71 18.23
C ASP A 107 3.02 -5.65 17.07
N ILE A 108 2.10 -5.21 16.19
CA ILE A 108 1.76 -5.97 14.98
C ILE A 108 2.96 -6.04 14.03
N GLY A 109 3.70 -4.94 13.90
CA GLY A 109 4.88 -4.87 13.07
C GLY A 109 5.99 -5.83 13.50
N GLU A 110 6.22 -5.98 14.81
CA GLU A 110 7.15 -6.96 15.39
C GLU A 110 6.71 -8.39 15.08
N LEU A 111 5.44 -8.72 15.34
CA LEU A 111 4.89 -10.06 15.06
C LEU A 111 4.93 -10.41 13.56
N LEU A 112 4.58 -9.47 12.68
CA LEU A 112 4.63 -9.69 11.23
C LEU A 112 6.05 -9.86 10.72
N ALA A 113 7.05 -9.20 11.31
CA ALA A 113 8.45 -9.41 10.93
C ALA A 113 8.88 -10.85 11.24
N GLU A 114 8.55 -11.35 12.43
CA GLU A 114 8.85 -12.73 12.83
C GLU A 114 8.14 -13.76 11.95
N ALA A 115 6.82 -13.60 11.75
CA ALA A 115 6.02 -14.50 10.92
C ALA A 115 6.49 -14.49 9.45
N SER A 116 6.82 -13.31 8.91
CA SER A 116 7.27 -13.18 7.52
C SER A 116 8.62 -13.85 7.31
N ARG A 117 9.54 -13.73 8.28
CA ARG A 117 10.82 -14.44 8.23
C ARG A 117 10.62 -15.95 8.13
N LEU A 118 9.77 -16.51 9.01
CA LEU A 118 9.47 -17.95 9.02
C LEU A 118 8.91 -18.43 7.67
N VAL A 119 7.95 -17.69 7.11
CA VAL A 119 7.38 -18.01 5.80
C VAL A 119 8.41 -17.89 4.68
N LEU A 120 9.18 -16.80 4.62
CA LEU A 120 10.18 -16.62 3.57
C LEU A 120 11.25 -17.71 3.61
N ASP A 121 11.74 -18.06 4.79
CA ASP A 121 12.73 -19.12 4.97
C ASP A 121 12.15 -20.47 4.49
N PHE A 122 10.90 -20.80 4.88
CA PHE A 122 10.19 -22.00 4.44
C PHE A 122 9.99 -22.06 2.92
N ILE A 123 9.59 -20.94 2.31
CA ILE A 123 9.37 -20.86 0.85
C ILE A 123 10.67 -21.08 0.08
N VAL A 124 11.78 -20.50 0.55
CA VAL A 124 13.10 -20.68 -0.07
C VAL A 124 13.56 -22.14 0.06
N GLU A 125 13.43 -22.73 1.25
CA GLU A 125 13.88 -24.09 1.53
C GLU A 125 13.08 -25.17 0.77
N HIS A 126 11.76 -25.06 0.75
CA HIS A 126 10.88 -26.13 0.25
C HIS A 126 10.43 -25.96 -1.20
N TYR A 127 10.47 -24.75 -1.75
CA TYR A 127 9.94 -24.46 -3.09
C TYR A 127 10.98 -23.86 -4.04
N GLY A 128 12.24 -23.72 -3.61
CA GLY A 128 13.34 -23.25 -4.45
C GLY A 128 13.19 -21.79 -4.91
N ALA A 129 12.35 -21.01 -4.24
CA ALA A 129 12.21 -19.59 -4.54
C ALA A 129 13.50 -18.84 -4.22
N ARG A 130 13.80 -17.78 -4.98
CA ARG A 130 14.96 -16.91 -4.73
C ARG A 130 14.51 -15.65 -4.01
N LEU A 131 15.14 -15.34 -2.88
CA LEU A 131 14.87 -14.11 -2.12
C LEU A 131 16.04 -13.13 -2.28
N TRP A 132 15.78 -11.98 -2.89
CA TRP A 132 16.74 -10.90 -3.09
C TRP A 132 16.41 -9.74 -2.14
N ARG A 133 17.13 -9.71 -1.02
CA ARG A 133 17.05 -8.65 0.02
C ARG A 133 17.93 -7.47 -0.35
N SER A 134 17.68 -6.30 0.25
CA SER A 134 18.44 -5.07 -0.01
C SER A 134 18.58 -4.76 -1.52
N THR A 135 17.52 -5.08 -2.27
CA THR A 135 17.50 -5.00 -3.72
C THR A 135 16.30 -4.17 -4.15
N THR A 136 16.56 -3.05 -4.82
CA THR A 136 15.52 -2.10 -5.24
C THR A 136 15.18 -2.33 -6.70
N ILE A 137 13.89 -2.43 -7.02
CA ILE A 137 13.43 -2.37 -8.41
C ILE A 137 13.51 -0.92 -8.87
N THR A 138 14.28 -0.65 -9.92
CA THR A 138 14.55 0.72 -10.39
C THR A 138 13.80 1.07 -11.67
N GLU A 139 13.44 0.08 -12.48
CA GLU A 139 12.74 0.28 -13.76
C GLU A 139 12.02 -1.01 -14.16
N VAL A 140 10.88 -0.87 -14.84
CA VAL A 140 10.15 -1.98 -15.45
C VAL A 140 9.83 -1.66 -16.91
N VAL A 141 10.30 -2.49 -17.83
CA VAL A 141 9.96 -2.38 -19.25
C VAL A 141 8.99 -3.51 -19.60
N ARG A 142 7.84 -3.17 -20.17
CA ARG A 142 6.93 -4.15 -20.76
C ARG A 142 7.30 -4.33 -22.23
N ASP A 143 7.54 -5.57 -22.63
CA ASP A 143 7.75 -5.94 -24.02
C ASP A 143 6.81 -7.08 -24.39
N ASN A 144 5.84 -6.80 -25.25
CA ASN A 144 4.77 -7.74 -25.59
C ASN A 144 4.08 -8.32 -24.34
N ASP A 145 4.26 -9.62 -24.12
CA ASP A 145 3.65 -10.39 -23.04
C ASP A 145 4.63 -10.69 -21.88
N GLU A 146 5.75 -9.96 -21.81
CA GLU A 146 6.78 -10.12 -20.79
C GLU A 146 7.18 -8.78 -20.16
N PHE A 147 7.86 -8.89 -19.03
CA PHE A 147 8.42 -7.78 -18.28
C PHE A 147 9.92 -7.97 -18.09
N PHE A 148 10.66 -6.89 -18.31
CA PHE A 148 12.06 -6.76 -17.95
C PHE A 148 12.17 -5.83 -16.74
N VAL A 149 12.55 -6.40 -15.61
CA VAL A 149 12.65 -5.73 -14.32
C VAL A 149 14.12 -5.44 -14.03
N TRP A 150 14.47 -4.17 -13.97
CA TRP A 150 15.79 -3.74 -13.55
C TRP A 150 15.85 -3.63 -12.04
N VAL A 151 16.88 -4.23 -11.46
CA VAL A 151 17.10 -4.18 -10.03
C VAL A 151 18.51 -3.71 -9.71
N GLN A 152 18.63 -2.99 -8.60
CA GLN A 152 19.90 -2.50 -8.08
C GLN A 152 20.16 -3.06 -6.69
N ALA A 153 21.35 -3.62 -6.48
CA ALA A 153 21.83 -4.10 -5.19
C ALA A 153 23.33 -3.83 -5.06
N GLN A 154 23.76 -3.24 -3.95
CA GLN A 154 25.18 -2.95 -3.68
C GLN A 154 25.89 -2.21 -4.84
N GLY A 155 25.21 -1.24 -5.45
CA GLY A 155 25.73 -0.47 -6.58
C GLY A 155 25.82 -1.23 -7.90
N ARG A 156 25.35 -2.48 -7.97
CA ARG A 156 25.31 -3.28 -9.19
C ARG A 156 23.88 -3.38 -9.71
N THR A 157 23.75 -3.32 -11.04
CA THR A 157 22.47 -3.45 -11.73
C THR A 157 22.35 -4.83 -12.36
N ARG A 158 21.18 -5.46 -12.23
CA ARG A 158 20.83 -6.73 -12.87
C ARG A 158 19.47 -6.60 -13.55
N ARG A 159 19.20 -7.50 -14.50
CA ARG A 159 17.92 -7.56 -15.21
C ARG A 159 17.24 -8.90 -14.96
N ILE A 160 15.95 -8.87 -14.67
CA ILE A 160 15.11 -10.05 -14.55
C ILE A 160 14.11 -10.04 -15.72
N ARG A 161 14.02 -11.12 -16.48
CA ARG A 161 12.95 -11.35 -17.46
C ARG A 161 11.90 -12.25 -16.84
N CYS A 162 10.64 -11.81 -16.86
CA CYS A 162 9.53 -12.59 -16.33
C CYS A 162 8.23 -12.41 -17.10
N ARG A 163 7.35 -13.42 -17.02
CA ARG A 163 6.01 -13.37 -17.65
C ARG A 163 4.99 -12.65 -16.78
N THR A 164 5.15 -12.77 -15.46
CA THR A 164 4.24 -12.18 -14.48
C THR A 164 5.01 -11.40 -13.43
N LEU A 165 4.49 -10.23 -13.08
CA LEU A 165 5.06 -9.29 -12.14
C LEU A 165 4.01 -8.83 -11.15
N VAL A 166 4.25 -9.07 -9.86
CA VAL A 166 3.43 -8.54 -8.76
C VAL A 166 4.22 -7.44 -8.06
N LEU A 167 3.70 -6.21 -7.98
CA LEU A 167 4.36 -5.11 -7.26
C LEU A 167 3.51 -4.62 -6.07
N ASN A 168 4.09 -4.76 -4.88
CA ASN A 168 3.56 -4.35 -3.59
C ASN A 168 4.57 -3.45 -2.84
N LEU A 169 5.08 -2.43 -3.53
CA LEU A 169 6.19 -1.57 -3.06
C LEU A 169 5.75 -0.48 -2.05
N GLY A 170 4.54 -0.59 -1.51
CA GLY A 170 3.95 0.37 -0.58
C GLY A 170 3.46 1.65 -1.25
N GLY A 171 3.14 2.64 -0.43
CA GLY A 171 2.61 3.92 -0.90
C GLY A 171 3.37 5.12 -0.33
N ARG A 172 3.11 6.28 -0.92
CA ARG A 172 3.59 7.59 -0.47
C ARG A 172 2.47 8.61 -0.55
N GLN A 173 2.61 9.72 0.15
CA GLN A 173 1.73 10.87 -0.01
C GLN A 173 2.49 11.96 -0.76
N ASP A 174 2.01 12.29 -1.96
CA ASP A 174 2.55 13.37 -2.77
C ASP A 174 1.77 14.67 -2.48
N PRO A 175 2.43 15.75 -2.00
CA PRO A 175 1.81 17.06 -1.82
C PRO A 175 1.13 17.60 -3.08
N GLN A 176 1.67 17.31 -4.27
CA GLN A 176 1.07 17.76 -5.53
C GLN A 176 -0.28 17.09 -5.77
N HIS A 177 -0.45 15.85 -5.32
CA HIS A 177 -1.71 15.14 -5.41
C HIS A 177 -2.79 15.78 -4.52
N LEU A 178 -2.43 16.23 -3.31
CA LEU A 178 -3.32 17.03 -2.45
C LEU A 178 -3.73 18.34 -3.15
N VAL A 179 -2.76 19.11 -3.64
CA VAL A 179 -3.01 20.40 -4.28
C VAL A 179 -3.91 20.24 -5.50
N LYS A 180 -3.63 19.26 -6.36
CA LYS A 180 -4.46 18.95 -7.54
C LYS A 180 -5.89 18.53 -7.14
N GLY A 181 -6.02 17.67 -6.14
CA GLY A 181 -7.32 17.20 -5.65
C GLY A 181 -8.18 18.29 -4.99
N LEU A 182 -7.55 19.24 -4.31
CA LEU A 182 -8.21 20.45 -3.78
C LEU A 182 -8.61 21.41 -4.92
N ALA A 183 -7.71 21.64 -5.88
CA ALA A 183 -7.98 22.50 -7.03
C ALA A 183 -9.16 22.00 -7.89
N GLN A 184 -9.30 20.67 -8.05
CA GLN A 184 -10.45 20.05 -8.70
C GLN A 184 -11.78 20.33 -7.99
N GLN A 185 -11.75 20.64 -6.69
CA GLN A 185 -12.90 21.07 -5.89
C GLN A 185 -13.02 22.60 -5.82
N GLY A 186 -12.19 23.35 -6.55
CA GLY A 186 -12.15 24.83 -6.50
C GLY A 186 -11.46 25.41 -5.27
N LEU A 187 -10.83 24.57 -4.43
CA LEU A 187 -10.11 24.99 -3.23
C LEU A 187 -8.64 25.25 -3.54
N ARG A 188 -8.00 26.15 -2.78
CA ARG A 188 -6.61 26.55 -2.98
C ARG A 188 -5.83 26.47 -1.68
N VAL A 189 -4.62 25.92 -1.76
CA VAL A 189 -3.62 26.00 -0.69
C VAL A 189 -2.66 27.13 -1.06
N PRO A 190 -2.41 28.11 -0.17
CA PRO A 190 -1.51 29.21 -0.49
C PRO A 190 -0.07 28.68 -0.62
N PRO A 191 0.77 29.25 -1.51
CA PRO A 191 2.16 28.81 -1.68
C PRO A 191 3.02 28.94 -0.42
N THR A 192 2.60 29.79 0.53
CA THR A 192 3.26 30.00 1.81
C THR A 192 2.93 28.91 2.83
N ALA A 193 1.85 28.14 2.64
CA ALA A 193 1.51 27.06 3.55
C ALA A 193 2.46 25.87 3.36
N THR A 194 2.94 25.33 4.48
CA THR A 194 3.72 24.10 4.45
C THR A 194 2.78 22.90 4.39
N ILE A 195 2.95 22.02 3.41
CA ILE A 195 2.21 20.75 3.35
C ILE A 195 3.04 19.66 4.03
N LYS A 196 2.44 18.94 4.97
CA LYS A 196 3.05 17.83 5.70
C LYS A 196 2.29 16.54 5.43
N SER A 197 3.02 15.45 5.22
CA SER A 197 2.45 14.12 5.02
C SER A 197 2.08 13.49 6.36
N ALA A 198 0.84 12.99 6.48
CA ALA A 198 0.44 12.18 7.63
C ALA A 198 1.26 10.88 7.74
N ASP A 199 1.72 10.29 6.63
CA ASP A 199 2.62 9.13 6.66
C ASP A 199 3.87 9.39 7.52
N GLU A 200 4.49 10.56 7.32
CA GLU A 200 5.66 10.97 8.10
C GLU A 200 5.28 11.30 9.55
N LEU A 201 4.24 12.13 9.74
CA LEU A 201 3.85 12.62 11.06
C LEU A 201 3.33 11.51 11.99
N LEU A 202 2.62 10.50 11.48
CA LEU A 202 2.11 9.39 12.28
C LEU A 202 3.22 8.49 12.83
N ARG A 203 4.44 8.59 12.31
CA ARG A 203 5.63 7.89 12.81
C ARG A 203 6.42 8.70 13.84
N MET A 204 6.10 9.99 13.98
CA MET A 204 6.76 10.89 14.92
C MET A 204 6.23 10.74 16.35
N ASN A 205 7.14 10.89 17.31
CA ASN A 205 6.80 11.00 18.72
C ASN A 205 6.32 12.42 19.08
N ALA A 206 5.77 12.60 20.28
CA ALA A 206 5.25 13.90 20.72
C ALA A 206 6.29 15.03 20.78
N VAL A 207 7.58 14.73 21.01
CA VAL A 207 8.66 15.73 20.96
C VAL A 207 8.89 16.17 19.51
N GLN A 208 9.02 15.22 18.59
CA GLN A 208 9.22 15.50 17.16
C GLN A 208 8.03 16.25 16.54
N LEU A 209 6.79 15.92 16.94
CA LEU A 209 5.61 16.67 16.53
C LEU A 209 5.67 18.12 17.05
N ARG A 210 6.03 18.33 18.31
CA ARG A 210 6.21 19.69 18.87
C ARG A 210 7.26 20.49 18.12
N GLU A 211 8.41 19.90 17.81
CA GLU A 211 9.46 20.55 17.02
C GLU A 211 8.97 20.89 15.59
N THR A 212 8.28 19.95 14.95
CA THR A 212 7.77 20.11 13.58
C THR A 212 6.73 21.22 13.48
N PHE A 213 5.89 21.39 14.51
CA PHE A 213 4.81 22.39 14.53
C PHE A 213 5.14 23.65 15.33
N ALA A 214 6.32 23.75 15.95
CA ALA A 214 6.75 24.93 16.70
C ALA A 214 6.65 26.24 15.88
N PRO A 215 7.02 26.29 14.58
CA PRO A 215 6.85 27.50 13.78
C PRO A 215 5.39 27.94 13.65
N ALA A 216 4.46 26.98 13.47
CA ALA A 216 3.04 27.27 13.38
C ALA A 216 2.50 27.78 14.73
N LEU A 217 2.90 27.16 15.85
CA LEU A 217 2.47 27.61 17.18
C LEU A 217 3.01 29.01 17.53
N ALA A 218 4.27 29.29 17.19
CA ALA A 218 4.91 30.57 17.52
C ALA A 218 4.25 31.79 16.86
N CYS A 219 3.63 31.61 15.70
CA CYS A 219 2.91 32.66 14.98
C CYS A 219 1.38 32.57 15.15
N SER A 220 0.88 31.69 16.04
CA SER A 220 -0.55 31.36 16.16
C SER A 220 -1.17 30.95 14.82
N GLY A 221 -0.38 30.30 13.97
CA GLY A 221 -0.75 29.86 12.64
C GLY A 221 -1.73 28.68 12.65
N ARG A 222 -2.69 28.71 11.74
CA ARG A 222 -3.70 27.65 11.61
C ARG A 222 -3.07 26.35 11.10
N ILE A 223 -3.40 25.25 11.78
CA ILE A 223 -3.09 23.89 11.34
C ILE A 223 -4.37 23.24 10.82
N THR A 224 -4.35 22.84 9.55
CA THR A 224 -5.51 22.26 8.86
C THR A 224 -5.19 20.83 8.44
N VAL A 225 -5.99 19.87 8.89
CA VAL A 225 -5.93 18.47 8.48
C VAL A 225 -6.92 18.25 7.34
N VAL A 226 -6.47 17.71 6.20
CA VAL A 226 -7.31 17.44 5.04
C VAL A 226 -7.48 15.94 4.85
N GLY A 227 -8.67 15.41 5.12
CA GLY A 227 -9.01 14.00 5.01
C GLY A 227 -10.19 13.62 5.91
N GLY A 228 -10.87 12.51 5.59
CA GLY A 228 -12.09 12.08 6.30
C GLY A 228 -12.04 10.63 6.81
N SER A 229 -10.86 10.04 6.93
CA SER A 229 -10.66 8.63 7.26
C SER A 229 -9.71 8.46 8.45
N HIS A 230 -9.43 7.23 8.87
CA HIS A 230 -8.64 6.88 10.06
C HIS A 230 -7.36 7.72 10.27
N SER A 231 -6.55 7.95 9.23
CA SER A 231 -5.33 8.75 9.32
C SER A 231 -5.60 10.20 9.76
N ALA A 232 -6.70 10.81 9.30
CA ALA A 232 -7.07 12.18 9.67
C ALA A 232 -7.39 12.30 11.16
N PHE A 233 -8.23 11.40 11.67
CA PHE A 233 -8.63 11.41 13.09
C PHE A 233 -7.49 11.00 14.02
N SER A 234 -6.62 10.09 13.57
CA SER A 234 -5.40 9.76 14.31
C SER A 234 -4.43 10.95 14.34
N MET A 235 -4.31 11.71 13.24
CA MET A 235 -3.52 12.94 13.22
C MET A 235 -4.11 14.03 14.11
N LEU A 236 -5.43 14.22 14.11
CA LEU A 236 -6.08 15.16 15.01
C LEU A 236 -5.70 14.85 16.46
N GLU A 237 -5.88 13.61 16.88
CA GLU A 237 -5.52 13.17 18.23
C GLU A 237 -4.03 13.36 18.54
N ASN A 238 -3.14 12.84 17.70
CA ASN A 238 -1.70 12.95 17.95
C ASN A 238 -1.23 14.41 18.04
N LEU A 239 -1.80 15.31 17.22
CA LEU A 239 -1.50 16.73 17.29
C LEU A 239 -2.09 17.38 18.54
N ALA A 240 -3.34 17.07 18.89
CA ALA A 240 -3.96 17.61 20.09
C ALA A 240 -3.18 17.17 21.36
N ASP A 241 -2.93 15.87 21.52
CA ASP A 241 -2.20 15.31 22.66
C ASP A 241 -0.78 15.88 22.77
N ALA A 242 -0.08 16.04 21.64
CA ALA A 242 1.31 16.53 21.64
C ALA A 242 1.41 18.05 21.83
N LEU A 243 0.46 18.82 21.31
CA LEU A 243 0.60 20.27 21.17
C LEU A 243 -0.31 21.08 22.11
N GLU A 244 -1.28 20.47 22.79
CA GLU A 244 -2.16 21.17 23.76
C GLU A 244 -1.34 21.93 24.82
N PHE A 245 -0.38 21.24 25.44
CA PHE A 245 0.53 21.85 26.43
C PHE A 245 1.50 22.87 25.83
N ALA A 246 1.66 22.89 24.51
CA ALA A 246 2.44 23.87 23.78
C ALA A 246 1.59 25.06 23.29
N GLY A 247 0.32 25.14 23.70
CA GLY A 247 -0.57 26.26 23.42
C GLY A 247 -1.53 26.05 22.24
N LEU A 248 -1.60 24.85 21.65
CA LEU A 248 -2.61 24.56 20.63
C LEU A 248 -4.01 24.57 21.24
N GLN A 249 -4.89 25.43 20.71
CA GLN A 249 -6.28 25.55 21.18
C GLN A 249 -7.30 24.98 20.19
N GLU A 250 -6.96 24.92 18.91
CA GLU A 250 -7.88 24.58 17.84
C GLU A 250 -7.17 23.90 16.66
N LEU A 251 -7.83 22.91 16.06
CA LEU A 251 -7.47 22.30 14.79
C LEU A 251 -8.63 22.44 13.80
N THR A 252 -8.30 22.61 12.52
CA THR A 252 -9.28 22.57 11.44
C THR A 252 -9.23 21.23 10.72
N LEU A 253 -10.37 20.60 10.51
CA LEU A 253 -10.55 19.39 9.71
C LEU A 253 -11.34 19.74 8.45
N ILE A 254 -10.79 19.44 7.28
CA ILE A 254 -11.50 19.58 6.01
C ILE A 254 -11.65 18.21 5.38
N HIS A 255 -12.88 17.84 5.07
CA HIS A 255 -13.19 16.53 4.50
C HIS A 255 -14.18 16.64 3.34
N ARG A 256 -14.08 15.71 2.40
CA ARG A 256 -14.88 15.74 1.17
C ARG A 256 -16.33 15.39 1.44
N SER A 257 -16.55 14.21 2.02
CA SER A 257 -17.86 13.62 2.28
C SER A 257 -18.12 13.47 3.77
N ALA A 258 -19.34 13.12 4.15
CA ALA A 258 -19.71 12.87 5.55
C ALA A 258 -18.74 11.91 6.25
N ILE A 259 -18.46 12.19 7.52
CA ILE A 259 -17.63 11.34 8.38
C ILE A 259 -18.43 10.08 8.72
N ARG A 260 -17.94 8.92 8.30
CA ARG A 260 -18.61 7.63 8.50
C ARG A 260 -18.08 6.95 9.76
N LEU A 261 -18.99 6.45 10.59
CA LEU A 261 -18.66 5.76 11.84
C LEU A 261 -19.00 4.27 11.68
N PHE A 262 -18.08 3.39 12.11
CA PHE A 262 -18.29 1.94 12.05
C PHE A 262 -19.11 1.44 13.24
N TYR A 263 -20.06 0.54 12.98
CA TYR A 263 -20.77 -0.22 14.00
C TYR A 263 -20.87 -1.70 13.61
N GLU A 264 -20.83 -2.58 14.61
CA GLU A 264 -20.92 -4.03 14.40
C GLU A 264 -22.32 -4.45 13.90
N SER A 265 -23.36 -3.67 14.20
CA SER A 265 -24.72 -3.90 13.72
C SER A 265 -25.54 -2.61 13.61
N ALA A 266 -26.68 -2.71 12.91
CA ALA A 266 -27.65 -1.62 12.80
C ALA A 266 -28.21 -1.22 14.18
N GLU A 267 -28.51 -2.20 15.04
CA GLU A 267 -29.03 -1.96 16.39
C GLU A 267 -28.02 -1.18 17.25
N GLN A 268 -26.72 -1.47 17.10
CA GLN A 268 -25.68 -0.73 17.81
C GLN A 268 -25.58 0.73 17.32
N ALA A 269 -25.72 0.95 16.01
CA ALA A 269 -25.72 2.29 15.43
C ALA A 269 -26.93 3.11 15.91
N GLU A 270 -28.13 2.50 15.93
CA GLU A 270 -29.37 3.11 16.42
C GLU A 270 -29.28 3.45 17.91
N ALA A 271 -28.77 2.53 18.73
CA ALA A 271 -28.55 2.76 20.16
C ALA A 271 -27.55 3.91 20.43
N ALA A 272 -26.62 4.14 19.50
CA ALA A 272 -25.70 5.27 19.54
C ALA A 272 -26.27 6.57 18.94
N GLY A 273 -27.51 6.56 18.44
CA GLY A 273 -28.13 7.70 17.77
C GLY A 273 -27.52 8.04 16.41
N TYR A 274 -26.76 7.11 15.81
CA TYR A 274 -26.12 7.32 14.53
C TYR A 274 -27.11 7.14 13.38
N ARG A 275 -27.14 8.11 12.46
CA ARG A 275 -27.97 8.05 11.26
C ARG A 275 -27.18 7.40 10.12
N PHE A 276 -27.80 6.42 9.47
CA PHE A 276 -27.24 5.70 8.32
C PHE A 276 -28.37 5.29 7.38
N ASP A 277 -28.04 5.02 6.12
CA ASP A 277 -28.96 4.44 5.14
C ASP A 277 -28.93 2.90 5.26
N PRO A 278 -30.06 2.23 5.56
CA PRO A 278 -30.08 0.79 5.80
C PRO A 278 -29.79 -0.06 4.55
N VAL A 279 -29.83 0.54 3.35
CA VAL A 279 -29.51 -0.13 2.08
C VAL A 279 -28.10 0.21 1.63
N GLN A 280 -27.71 1.48 1.74
CA GLN A 280 -26.43 1.96 1.20
C GLN A 280 -25.27 1.80 2.18
N ASP A 281 -25.51 1.88 3.48
CA ASP A 281 -24.44 1.92 4.50
C ASP A 281 -24.27 0.59 5.25
N ILE A 282 -25.17 -0.38 5.07
CA ILE A 282 -25.02 -1.73 5.62
C ILE A 282 -24.28 -2.62 4.61
N CYS A 283 -23.24 -3.31 5.08
CA CYS A 283 -22.59 -4.36 4.31
C CYS A 283 -23.52 -5.59 4.22
N PRO A 284 -23.97 -6.01 3.02
CA PRO A 284 -24.95 -7.09 2.87
C PRO A 284 -24.41 -8.46 3.30
N VAL A 285 -23.08 -8.63 3.31
CA VAL A 285 -22.43 -9.89 3.72
C VAL A 285 -22.31 -10.02 5.23
N SER A 286 -22.09 -8.91 5.94
CA SER A 286 -21.73 -8.95 7.38
C SER A 286 -22.76 -8.31 8.31
N GLY A 287 -23.74 -7.57 7.79
CA GLY A 287 -24.69 -6.80 8.59
C GLY A 287 -24.10 -5.57 9.30
N ARG A 288 -22.79 -5.32 9.14
CA ARG A 288 -22.08 -4.20 9.76
C ARG A 288 -22.36 -2.89 9.03
N VAL A 289 -22.47 -1.80 9.79
CA VAL A 289 -22.65 -0.44 9.26
C VAL A 289 -21.28 0.17 8.95
N ASN A 290 -21.13 0.76 7.75
CA ASN A 290 -19.90 1.38 7.26
C ASN A 290 -18.66 0.47 7.45
N ARG A 291 -18.78 -0.81 7.06
CA ARG A 291 -17.74 -1.82 7.30
C ARG A 291 -16.37 -1.38 6.78
N SER A 292 -16.31 -0.84 5.57
CA SER A 292 -15.06 -0.50 4.90
C SER A 292 -14.65 0.96 5.13
N GLY A 293 -15.62 1.88 5.09
CA GLY A 293 -15.37 3.31 5.17
C GLY A 293 -15.44 3.92 6.57
N GLY A 294 -16.02 3.22 7.55
CA GLY A 294 -16.29 3.75 8.88
C GLY A 294 -15.04 3.81 9.77
N LEU A 295 -14.92 4.88 10.56
CA LEU A 295 -13.89 5.01 11.61
C LEU A 295 -14.10 3.94 12.69
N ARG A 296 -13.01 3.30 13.13
CA ARG A 296 -13.01 2.22 14.13
C ARG A 296 -12.18 2.56 15.36
N TYR A 297 -12.51 1.92 16.48
CA TYR A 297 -11.77 1.98 17.75
C TYR A 297 -11.38 3.42 18.13
N ARG A 298 -10.09 3.72 18.29
CA ARG A 298 -9.67 5.05 18.71
C ARG A 298 -10.10 6.16 17.76
N ALA A 299 -10.03 5.92 16.44
CA ALA A 299 -10.49 6.89 15.45
C ALA A 299 -12.02 7.09 15.50
N LEU A 300 -12.79 6.06 15.87
CA LEU A 300 -14.23 6.17 16.11
C LEU A 300 -14.51 7.11 17.28
N ASP A 301 -13.82 6.93 18.40
CA ASP A 301 -13.98 7.79 19.59
C ASP A 301 -13.68 9.26 19.27
N VAL A 302 -12.57 9.51 18.58
CA VAL A 302 -12.17 10.87 18.17
C VAL A 302 -13.19 11.44 17.17
N GLY A 303 -13.62 10.65 16.20
CA GLY A 303 -14.65 11.06 15.23
C GLY A 303 -15.95 11.46 15.89
N ARG A 304 -16.42 10.69 16.88
CA ARG A 304 -17.60 11.03 17.68
C ARG A 304 -17.41 12.31 18.46
N ALA A 305 -16.28 12.49 19.15
CA ALA A 305 -15.99 13.72 19.90
C ALA A 305 -15.96 14.96 18.99
N VAL A 306 -15.44 14.83 17.77
CA VAL A 306 -15.44 15.93 16.78
C VAL A 306 -16.86 16.26 16.34
N ILE A 307 -17.68 15.26 16.00
CA ILE A 307 -19.05 15.45 15.52
C ILE A 307 -19.98 15.97 16.62
N GLU A 308 -19.93 15.36 17.81
CA GLU A 308 -20.89 15.60 18.90
C GLU A 308 -20.51 16.82 19.76
N HIS A 309 -19.21 17.12 19.89
CA HIS A 309 -18.71 18.10 20.86
C HIS A 309 -17.73 19.13 20.29
N ALA A 310 -17.41 19.07 18.99
CA ALA A 310 -16.41 19.94 18.36
C ALA A 310 -15.06 19.93 19.12
N ARG A 311 -14.64 18.77 19.62
CA ARG A 311 -13.38 18.57 20.36
C ARG A 311 -12.62 17.36 19.85
N VAL A 312 -11.31 17.37 20.07
CA VAL A 312 -10.43 16.26 19.68
C VAL A 312 -10.25 15.29 20.85
N GLY A 313 -10.88 14.12 20.74
CA GLY A 313 -10.71 13.04 21.70
C GLY A 313 -11.00 13.47 23.14
N LYS A 314 -10.03 13.27 24.04
CA LYS A 314 -10.13 13.64 25.46
C LYS A 314 -9.43 14.95 25.82
N THR A 315 -8.92 15.67 24.82
CA THR A 315 -8.15 16.92 25.02
C THR A 315 -9.07 18.14 25.15
N GLY A 316 -8.50 19.28 25.57
CA GLY A 316 -9.15 20.59 25.52
C GLY A 316 -9.12 21.26 24.14
N VAL A 317 -8.49 20.65 23.13
CA VAL A 317 -8.35 21.22 21.79
C VAL A 317 -9.68 21.13 21.03
N ARG A 318 -10.14 22.27 20.51
CA ARG A 318 -11.34 22.36 19.66
C ARG A 318 -11.07 21.83 18.26
N ALA A 319 -12.08 21.26 17.63
CA ALA A 319 -12.06 20.84 16.23
C ALA A 319 -13.12 21.62 15.44
N GLN A 320 -12.70 22.36 14.42
CA GLN A 320 -13.60 22.92 13.42
C GLN A 320 -13.61 22.00 12.20
N ALA A 321 -14.73 21.35 11.90
CA ALA A 321 -14.86 20.44 10.77
C ALA A 321 -15.70 21.07 9.65
N PHE A 322 -15.22 21.02 8.42
CA PHE A 322 -15.91 21.54 7.24
C PHE A 322 -16.02 20.47 6.15
N GLN A 323 -17.24 20.24 5.67
CA GLN A 323 -17.53 19.29 4.59
C GLN A 323 -17.65 20.00 3.24
N THR A 324 -16.80 19.63 2.28
CA THR A 324 -16.73 20.35 0.99
C THR A 324 -17.79 19.90 -0.02
N GLN A 325 -18.36 18.70 0.12
CA GLN A 325 -19.40 18.18 -0.76
C GLN A 325 -20.61 17.72 0.06
N GLY A 326 -21.78 18.34 -0.16
CA GLY A 326 -23.01 17.99 0.56
C GLY A 326 -22.98 18.35 2.05
N GLY A 327 -22.13 19.30 2.44
CA GLY A 327 -22.05 19.86 3.80
C GLY A 327 -23.18 20.83 4.12
N ALA A 328 -23.12 21.41 5.33
CA ALA A 328 -24.05 22.45 5.75
C ALA A 328 -23.86 23.74 4.92
N PRO A 329 -24.89 24.62 4.84
CA PRO A 329 -24.75 25.91 4.17
C PRO A 329 -23.58 26.71 4.75
N GLY A 330 -22.61 27.06 3.89
CA GLY A 330 -21.42 27.82 4.28
C GLY A 330 -20.16 26.99 4.54
N ASP A 331 -20.27 25.66 4.69
CA ASP A 331 -19.11 24.79 4.97
C ASP A 331 -18.03 24.91 3.90
N TYR A 332 -18.44 24.95 2.63
CA TYR A 332 -17.50 25.08 1.52
C TYR A 332 -16.70 26.39 1.60
N GLN A 333 -17.38 27.52 1.84
CA GLN A 333 -16.75 28.83 1.97
C GLN A 333 -15.83 28.89 3.19
N ALA A 334 -16.24 28.30 4.31
CA ALA A 334 -15.44 28.19 5.52
C ALA A 334 -14.19 27.32 5.31
N ALA A 335 -14.32 26.18 4.62
CA ALA A 335 -13.20 25.32 4.23
C ALA A 335 -12.21 26.08 3.32
N ALA A 336 -12.72 26.80 2.33
CA ALA A 336 -11.89 27.60 1.43
C ALA A 336 -11.11 28.68 2.19
N GLN A 337 -11.79 29.41 3.08
CA GLN A 337 -11.16 30.44 3.90
C GLN A 337 -10.11 29.84 4.85
N ALA A 338 -10.44 28.74 5.53
CA ALA A 338 -9.51 28.08 6.43
C ALA A 338 -8.25 27.57 5.72
N LEU A 339 -8.36 27.06 4.48
CA LEU A 339 -7.19 26.68 3.68
C LEU A 339 -6.32 27.88 3.31
N LEU A 340 -6.92 29.01 2.93
CA LEU A 340 -6.19 30.24 2.63
C LEU A 340 -5.45 30.82 3.85
N GLU A 341 -6.01 30.63 5.05
CA GLU A 341 -5.42 31.05 6.32
C GLU A 341 -4.43 30.04 6.92
N SER A 342 -4.31 28.85 6.31
CA SER A 342 -3.49 27.77 6.87
C SER A 342 -2.01 28.11 6.82
N HIS A 343 -1.34 27.99 7.96
CA HIS A 343 0.12 28.00 8.01
C HIS A 343 0.66 26.61 7.64
N THR A 344 0.03 25.56 8.16
CA THR A 344 0.42 24.17 7.89
C THR A 344 -0.80 23.36 7.49
N VAL A 345 -0.69 22.62 6.38
CA VAL A 345 -1.71 21.69 5.90
C VAL A 345 -1.20 20.26 6.06
N VAL A 346 -1.93 19.42 6.77
CA VAL A 346 -1.62 18.00 6.97
C VAL A 346 -2.43 17.17 5.97
N GLN A 347 -1.73 16.46 5.09
CA GLN A 347 -2.30 15.61 4.06
C GLN A 347 -2.73 14.25 4.63
N CYS A 348 -4.04 14.03 4.73
CA CYS A 348 -4.67 12.76 5.12
C CYS A 348 -5.58 12.21 4.02
N THR A 349 -5.24 12.44 2.74
CA THR A 349 -6.09 12.15 1.57
C THR A 349 -5.79 10.79 0.91
N GLY A 350 -5.19 9.85 1.64
CA GLY A 350 -4.76 8.56 1.10
C GLY A 350 -3.34 8.57 0.52
N TYR A 351 -2.97 7.49 -0.17
CA TYR A 351 -1.63 7.21 -0.65
C TYR A 351 -1.64 6.97 -2.17
N GLN A 352 -0.55 7.32 -2.84
CA GLN A 352 -0.22 6.94 -4.20
C GLN A 352 0.76 5.76 -4.15
N PRO A 353 0.74 4.82 -5.11
CA PRO A 353 1.65 3.69 -5.09
C PRO A 353 3.09 4.13 -5.35
N ASN A 354 4.05 3.50 -4.66
CA ASN A 354 5.45 3.62 -5.02
C ASN A 354 5.71 2.73 -6.22
N LEU A 355 5.83 3.30 -7.41
CA LEU A 355 6.15 2.53 -8.61
C LEU A 355 7.49 3.01 -9.18
N PRO A 356 8.35 2.10 -9.66
CA PRO A 356 9.46 2.50 -10.50
C PRO A 356 8.92 3.15 -11.79
N PRO A 357 9.74 3.94 -12.51
CA PRO A 357 9.45 4.27 -13.90
C PRO A 357 9.12 3.00 -14.69
N MET A 358 8.05 3.10 -15.49
CA MET A 358 7.59 2.02 -16.35
C MET A 358 7.52 2.52 -17.79
N SER A 359 7.89 1.66 -18.74
CA SER A 359 7.86 1.98 -20.16
C SER A 359 7.51 0.76 -21.00
N TYR A 360 7.04 1.02 -22.23
CA TYR A 360 6.97 0.02 -23.29
C TYR A 360 8.35 -0.17 -23.94
N SER A 361 8.52 -1.23 -24.73
CA SER A 361 9.80 -1.55 -25.40
C SER A 361 10.26 -0.51 -26.42
N ASP A 362 9.36 0.35 -26.90
CA ASP A 362 9.67 1.52 -27.74
C ASP A 362 10.16 2.75 -26.94
N GLY A 363 10.20 2.66 -25.60
CA GLY A 363 10.58 3.73 -24.68
C GLY A 363 9.41 4.64 -24.27
N THR A 364 8.20 4.43 -24.78
CA THR A 364 7.02 5.19 -24.39
C THR A 364 6.72 4.99 -22.90
N PRO A 365 6.62 6.06 -22.07
CA PRO A 365 6.32 5.91 -20.66
C PRO A 365 4.92 5.34 -20.42
N ILE A 366 4.81 4.39 -19.49
CA ILE A 366 3.54 3.85 -19.02
C ILE A 366 3.06 4.71 -17.85
N THR A 367 1.97 5.45 -18.05
CA THR A 367 1.26 6.17 -16.99
C THR A 367 0.00 5.41 -16.63
N LEU A 368 -0.15 5.00 -15.37
CA LEU A 368 -1.34 4.29 -14.91
C LEU A 368 -2.54 5.22 -14.78
N ARG A 369 -3.71 4.71 -15.16
CA ARG A 369 -4.98 5.39 -14.92
C ARG A 369 -5.34 5.32 -13.44
N GLU A 370 -5.80 6.44 -12.89
CA GLU A 370 -6.30 6.54 -11.53
C GLU A 370 -7.79 6.82 -11.52
N VAL A 371 -8.52 6.15 -10.63
CA VAL A 371 -9.96 6.35 -10.41
C VAL A 371 -10.23 6.40 -8.92
N LYS A 372 -10.94 7.45 -8.48
CA LYS A 372 -11.32 7.66 -7.08
C LYS A 372 -10.14 7.60 -6.09
N GLY A 373 -8.99 8.13 -6.48
CA GLY A 373 -7.80 8.24 -5.61
C GLY A 373 -6.98 6.96 -5.44
N GLY A 374 -7.14 5.98 -6.33
CA GLY A 374 -6.28 4.81 -6.42
C GLY A 374 -6.12 4.34 -7.86
N VAL A 375 -5.30 3.30 -8.08
CA VAL A 375 -5.06 2.75 -9.43
C VAL A 375 -6.34 2.12 -9.97
N ASP A 376 -6.61 2.31 -11.26
CA ASP A 376 -7.68 1.63 -11.97
C ASP A 376 -7.26 0.20 -12.32
N SER A 377 -7.54 -0.71 -11.39
CA SER A 377 -7.23 -2.13 -11.51
C SER A 377 -8.50 -2.97 -11.51
N ASP A 378 -8.46 -4.12 -12.18
CA ASP A 378 -9.51 -5.13 -12.04
C ASP A 378 -9.43 -5.88 -10.69
N ALA A 379 -10.26 -6.90 -10.52
CA ALA A 379 -10.33 -7.69 -9.28
C ALA A 379 -9.02 -8.47 -8.98
N ALA A 380 -8.18 -8.72 -9.99
CA ALA A 380 -6.87 -9.38 -9.84
C ALA A 380 -5.73 -8.35 -9.69
N GLY A 381 -6.05 -7.07 -9.47
CA GLY A 381 -5.06 -6.00 -9.34
C GLY A 381 -4.36 -5.65 -10.66
N CYS A 382 -4.88 -6.06 -11.80
CA CYS A 382 -4.25 -5.77 -13.10
C CYS A 382 -4.56 -4.33 -13.52
N PRO A 383 -3.58 -3.43 -13.62
CA PRO A 383 -3.83 -2.01 -13.83
C PRO A 383 -4.06 -1.66 -15.30
N MET A 384 -4.77 -0.56 -15.56
CA MET A 384 -4.92 0.04 -16.88
C MET A 384 -4.02 1.26 -17.00
N ASP A 385 -3.45 1.49 -18.17
CA ASP A 385 -2.76 2.73 -18.49
C ASP A 385 -3.73 3.86 -18.91
N THR A 386 -3.22 5.07 -19.11
CA THR A 386 -4.03 6.22 -19.54
C THR A 386 -4.55 6.12 -20.98
N SER A 387 -4.02 5.22 -21.81
CA SER A 387 -4.51 4.96 -23.17
C SER A 387 -5.71 4.01 -23.19
N GLY A 388 -5.97 3.33 -22.08
CA GLY A 388 -7.04 2.34 -21.96
C GLY A 388 -6.55 0.89 -22.07
N LEU A 389 -5.23 0.66 -22.19
CA LEU A 389 -4.65 -0.67 -22.32
C LEU A 389 -4.48 -1.31 -20.94
N ARG A 390 -5.00 -2.54 -20.79
CA ARG A 390 -4.79 -3.36 -19.59
C ARG A 390 -3.39 -3.98 -19.62
N LEU A 391 -2.67 -3.88 -18.51
CA LEU A 391 -1.30 -4.37 -18.39
C LEU A 391 -1.26 -5.83 -17.93
N HIS A 392 -1.76 -6.74 -18.76
CA HIS A 392 -1.82 -8.18 -18.45
C HIS A 392 -0.47 -8.73 -17.98
N GLY A 393 -0.50 -9.48 -16.87
CA GLY A 393 0.69 -9.99 -16.19
C GLY A 393 1.31 -9.04 -15.17
N LEU A 394 0.90 -7.77 -15.11
CA LEU A 394 1.24 -6.88 -14.00
C LEU A 394 0.10 -6.89 -12.98
N HIS A 395 0.43 -7.07 -11.70
CA HIS A 395 -0.53 -7.07 -10.60
C HIS A 395 -0.08 -6.11 -9.50
N LEU A 396 -0.96 -5.18 -9.14
CA LEU A 396 -0.72 -4.14 -8.14
C LEU A 396 -1.79 -4.21 -7.05
N PHE A 397 -1.37 -4.27 -5.79
CA PHE A 397 -2.26 -4.12 -4.65
C PHE A 397 -1.48 -3.70 -3.39
N GLY A 398 -2.17 -3.50 -2.27
CA GLY A 398 -1.57 -2.96 -1.06
C GLY A 398 -1.66 -1.44 -0.97
N LEU A 399 -0.93 -0.84 -0.04
CA LEU A 399 -0.97 0.61 0.21
C LEU A 399 -0.62 1.40 -1.06
N GLY A 400 -1.46 2.38 -1.42
CA GLY A 400 -1.30 3.20 -2.62
C GLY A 400 -2.01 2.66 -3.87
N SER A 401 -1.87 1.36 -4.17
CA SER A 401 -2.57 0.75 -5.31
C SER A 401 -4.02 0.41 -4.98
N GLY A 402 -4.22 -0.18 -3.79
CA GLY A 402 -5.49 -0.72 -3.31
C GLY A 402 -5.94 -1.97 -4.07
N LEU A 403 -6.99 -2.61 -3.56
CA LEU A 403 -7.80 -3.51 -4.37
C LEU A 403 -9.18 -2.88 -4.61
N GLY A 404 -9.73 -3.15 -5.80
CA GLY A 404 -11.14 -2.88 -6.07
C GLY A 404 -12.03 -3.65 -5.10
N ILE A 405 -13.26 -3.17 -4.91
CA ILE A 405 -14.24 -3.85 -4.07
C ILE A 405 -14.64 -5.15 -4.78
N ASP A 406 -14.37 -6.29 -4.15
CA ASP A 406 -14.95 -7.57 -4.56
C ASP A 406 -16.27 -7.75 -3.81
N PRO A 407 -17.42 -7.83 -4.51
CA PRO A 407 -18.73 -8.07 -3.89
C PRO A 407 -18.77 -9.31 -3.00
N ARG A 408 -17.93 -10.33 -3.27
CA ARG A 408 -17.83 -11.55 -2.46
C ARG A 408 -17.16 -11.30 -1.11
N LEU A 409 -16.17 -10.41 -1.07
CA LEU A 409 -15.50 -10.03 0.17
C LEU A 409 -16.40 -9.15 1.05
N GLY A 410 -17.36 -8.47 0.44
CA GLY A 410 -18.39 -7.66 1.07
C GLY A 410 -17.93 -6.25 1.44
N SER A 411 -18.73 -5.26 1.12
CA SER A 411 -18.60 -3.86 1.56
C SER A 411 -19.97 -3.23 1.56
N GLU A 412 -20.17 -2.14 2.29
CA GLU A 412 -21.37 -1.31 2.13
C GLU A 412 -21.41 -0.69 0.71
N PRO A 413 -22.58 -0.66 0.02
CA PRO A 413 -22.71 -0.10 -1.33
C PRO A 413 -22.27 1.37 -1.46
N SER A 414 -22.41 2.15 -0.40
CA SER A 414 -21.98 3.54 -0.36
C SER A 414 -20.46 3.71 -0.32
N PHE A 415 -19.69 2.65 -0.07
CA PHE A 415 -18.23 2.68 -0.09
C PHE A 415 -17.73 2.69 -1.53
N ASP A 416 -17.03 3.76 -1.89
CA ASP A 416 -16.50 3.96 -3.25
C ASP A 416 -14.97 4.04 -3.28
N GLY A 417 -14.33 3.73 -2.16
CA GLY A 417 -12.89 3.78 -1.97
C GLY A 417 -12.17 2.51 -2.43
N ARG A 418 -11.03 2.26 -1.79
CA ARG A 418 -10.17 1.10 -2.04
C ARG A 418 -9.92 0.34 -0.74
N ILE A 419 -9.72 -0.95 -0.88
CA ILE A 419 -9.50 -1.86 0.23
C ILE A 419 -8.00 -1.96 0.55
N TYR A 420 -7.64 -1.76 1.82
CA TYR A 420 -6.25 -1.72 2.30
C TYR A 420 -6.00 -2.59 3.56
N GLY A 421 -6.80 -3.64 3.79
CA GLY A 421 -6.73 -4.43 5.01
C GLY A 421 -5.63 -5.50 5.00
N VAL A 422 -4.75 -5.50 6.01
CA VAL A 422 -3.74 -6.56 6.23
C VAL A 422 -4.40 -7.94 6.23
N TRP A 423 -5.44 -8.13 7.06
CA TRP A 423 -6.19 -9.39 7.12
C TRP A 423 -6.73 -9.82 5.75
N GLN A 424 -7.17 -8.86 4.92
CA GLN A 424 -7.75 -9.18 3.62
C GLN A 424 -6.69 -9.72 2.67
N PHE A 425 -5.47 -9.16 2.66
CA PHE A 425 -4.38 -9.67 1.82
C PHE A 425 -3.91 -11.07 2.22
N HIS A 426 -3.96 -11.41 3.51
CA HIS A 426 -3.49 -12.69 4.06
C HIS A 426 -4.55 -13.81 4.03
N ASN A 427 -5.77 -13.48 3.61
CA ASN A 427 -6.85 -14.41 3.37
C ASN A 427 -7.35 -14.20 1.93
N ASP A 428 -8.58 -13.76 1.73
CA ASP A 428 -9.22 -13.93 0.44
C ASP A 428 -8.82 -12.92 -0.65
N ALA A 429 -8.34 -11.72 -0.31
CA ALA A 429 -8.17 -10.66 -1.30
C ALA A 429 -7.01 -10.89 -2.28
N SER A 430 -5.98 -11.65 -1.88
CA SER A 430 -4.89 -12.03 -2.80
C SER A 430 -5.22 -13.25 -3.67
N ARG A 431 -6.32 -13.96 -3.41
CA ARG A 431 -6.67 -15.19 -4.14
C ARG A 431 -6.89 -14.95 -5.63
N ALA A 432 -7.64 -13.91 -5.99
CA ALA A 432 -7.87 -13.55 -7.39
C ALA A 432 -6.56 -13.19 -8.13
N VAL A 433 -5.61 -12.60 -7.41
CA VAL A 433 -4.27 -12.33 -7.93
C VAL A 433 -3.54 -13.65 -8.18
N ILE A 434 -3.47 -14.54 -7.20
CA ILE A 434 -2.80 -15.85 -7.31
C ILE A 434 -3.37 -16.67 -8.48
N GLU A 435 -4.70 -16.78 -8.57
CA GLU A 435 -5.38 -17.48 -9.66
C GLU A 435 -5.03 -16.88 -11.03
N SER A 436 -4.98 -15.56 -11.14
CA SER A 436 -4.59 -14.88 -12.38
C SER A 436 -3.11 -15.10 -12.75
N VAL A 437 -2.21 -15.06 -11.76
CA VAL A 437 -0.79 -15.37 -11.97
C VAL A 437 -0.61 -16.80 -12.45
N ILE A 438 -1.21 -17.78 -11.78
CA ILE A 438 -1.09 -19.20 -12.12
C ILE A 438 -1.68 -19.48 -13.50
N ALA A 439 -2.87 -18.96 -13.80
CA ALA A 439 -3.49 -19.11 -15.10
C ALA A 439 -2.56 -18.60 -16.22
N ARG A 440 -1.88 -17.48 -15.99
CA ARG A 440 -0.91 -16.92 -16.94
C ARG A 440 0.34 -17.79 -17.07
N LEU A 441 0.88 -18.32 -15.98
CA LEU A 441 2.04 -19.21 -16.03
C LEU A 441 1.71 -20.51 -16.79
N GLN A 442 0.49 -21.03 -16.63
CA GLN A 442 0.02 -22.25 -17.29
C GLN A 442 -0.32 -22.06 -18.78
N GLN A 443 -0.56 -20.83 -19.25
CA GLN A 443 -0.73 -20.57 -20.67
C GLN A 443 0.57 -20.90 -21.40
N THR A 444 0.52 -21.88 -22.31
CA THR A 444 1.62 -22.18 -23.21
C THR A 444 1.77 -21.01 -24.17
N THR A 445 2.87 -20.26 -24.06
CA THR A 445 3.26 -19.33 -25.12
C THR A 445 3.53 -20.17 -26.38
N PRO A 446 2.92 -19.87 -27.54
CA PRO A 446 3.33 -20.49 -28.79
C PRO A 446 4.84 -20.31 -28.94
N GLU A 447 5.56 -21.41 -29.14
CA GLU A 447 7.03 -21.54 -29.17
C GLU A 447 7.78 -20.27 -29.61
N LEU A 448 8.56 -19.68 -28.69
CA LEU A 448 9.87 -19.13 -29.07
C LEU A 448 10.86 -20.29 -29.04
N ALA A 449 10.82 -21.10 -30.10
CA ALA A 449 11.91 -21.99 -30.44
C ALA A 449 13.13 -21.13 -30.84
N ALA A 450 13.90 -20.74 -29.83
CA ALA A 450 15.31 -20.44 -30.00
C ALA A 450 16.01 -20.88 -28.71
N PRO A 451 16.57 -22.10 -28.66
CA PRO A 451 17.53 -22.39 -27.61
C PRO A 451 18.63 -21.34 -27.70
N SER A 452 18.99 -20.77 -26.55
CA SER A 452 20.16 -19.91 -26.42
C SER A 452 21.37 -20.68 -26.95
N ARG A 453 21.75 -20.43 -28.21
CA ARG A 453 22.99 -20.99 -28.77
C ARG A 453 24.13 -20.56 -27.87
N SER A 454 24.80 -21.54 -27.27
CA SER A 454 25.94 -21.25 -26.41
C SER A 454 27.05 -20.60 -27.24
N LEU A 455 27.91 -19.80 -26.60
CA LEU A 455 29.04 -19.16 -27.27
C LEU A 455 30.00 -20.19 -27.90
N ALA A 456 29.97 -21.44 -27.42
CA ALA A 456 30.73 -22.56 -27.96
C ALA A 456 30.20 -23.02 -29.33
N GLU A 457 28.88 -23.04 -29.54
CA GLU A 457 28.27 -23.43 -30.82
C GLU A 457 28.49 -22.38 -31.92
N ARG A 458 28.68 -21.11 -31.56
CA ARG A 458 29.02 -20.04 -32.52
C ARG A 458 30.46 -20.11 -33.03
N LEU A 459 31.33 -20.85 -32.36
CA LEU A 459 32.73 -21.02 -32.76
C LEU A 459 32.94 -22.25 -33.67
N GLU A 460 31.97 -23.17 -33.74
CA GLU A 460 32.06 -24.37 -34.59
C GLU A 460 31.49 -24.18 -36.00
N GLU A 461 30.59 -23.21 -36.23
CA GLU A 461 30.14 -22.84 -37.58
C GLU A 461 31.11 -21.81 -38.20
N GLY A 462 32.14 -22.32 -38.86
CA GLY A 462 33.18 -21.52 -39.51
C GLY A 462 32.64 -20.49 -40.50
N LEU A 463 32.91 -19.22 -40.22
CA LEU A 463 32.94 -18.14 -41.22
C LEU A 463 34.40 -17.88 -41.63
N PRO A 464 34.69 -17.69 -42.93
CA PRO A 464 36.05 -17.54 -43.41
C PRO A 464 36.63 -16.19 -42.98
N PHE A 465 37.78 -16.25 -42.30
CA PHE A 465 38.65 -15.11 -42.06
C PHE A 465 39.11 -14.52 -43.40
N LEU A 466 38.67 -13.30 -43.72
CA LEU A 466 39.34 -12.46 -44.72
C LEU A 466 40.30 -11.53 -43.98
N PHE A 467 41.58 -11.93 -43.94
CA PHE A 467 42.70 -11.03 -43.62
C PHE A 467 42.96 -10.10 -44.81
N PRO A 468 43.21 -8.79 -44.60
CA PRO A 468 43.85 -7.97 -45.62
C PRO A 468 45.36 -8.31 -45.63
N ALA A 469 45.84 -8.81 -46.76
CA ALA A 469 47.26 -9.06 -47.00
C ALA A 469 48.05 -7.75 -47.02
N LEU A 470 49.01 -7.64 -46.10
CA LEU A 470 50.19 -6.81 -46.27
C LEU A 470 51.19 -7.60 -47.11
N SER A 471 51.49 -7.11 -48.31
CA SER A 471 52.76 -7.42 -48.97
C SER A 471 53.36 -6.12 -49.52
N SER A 472 54.49 -5.78 -48.94
CA SER A 472 55.45 -4.77 -49.38
C SER A 472 56.19 -5.24 -50.63
N ALA A 473 56.48 -4.32 -51.55
CA ALA A 473 57.82 -4.04 -52.14
C ALA A 473 57.74 -3.59 -53.62
N ASN A 474 58.15 -2.34 -53.89
CA ASN A 474 59.34 -1.98 -54.70
C ASN A 474 59.20 -0.66 -55.48
N SER A 475 60.23 0.17 -55.31
CA SER A 475 60.68 1.34 -56.09
C SER A 475 59.91 2.65 -55.93
#